data_AF-A0A382EYM9-F1
#
_entry.id   AF-A0A382EYM9-F1
#
_cell.length_a   1.000
_cell.length_b   1.000
_cell.length_c   1.000
_cell.angle_alpha   90.00
_cell.angle_beta   90.00
_cell.angle_gamma   90.00
#
_symmetry.space_group_name_H-M   'P 1'
#
loop_
_entity.id
_entity.type
_entity.pdbx_description
1 polymer ?
#
loop_
_entity_poly.entity_id
_entity_poly.type
_entity_poly.pdbx_seq_one_letter_code
_entity_poly.pdbx_strand_id
1 'polypeptide(L)'
;MSNEWGPDFGTLTVSVIEEACQRSIELCDREISQIVALKNAERTFANTIEALESAQDLIGQAAGQYGFMAYVAENQDIRSIARDWEAKLEQYLLDLSFREDIYRVVQEYEKINEALN
;
A
#
# COMPACT_ATOMS: atom_id res chain seq x y z
N MET A 1 10.85 7.95 -14.44
CA MET A 1 11.00 9.00 -13.41
C MET A 1 9.61 9.59 -13.20
N SER A 2 9.07 9.53 -11.99
CA SER A 2 7.77 10.14 -11.64
C SER A 2 7.89 11.66 -11.50
N ASN A 3 6.81 12.38 -11.81
CA ASN A 3 6.61 13.78 -11.43
C ASN A 3 5.98 13.83 -10.02
N GLU A 4 5.92 15.01 -9.39
CA GLU A 4 5.47 15.18 -7.98
C GLU A 4 4.07 14.61 -7.65
N TRP A 5 3.28 14.21 -8.66
CA TRP A 5 1.87 13.81 -8.52
C TRP A 5 1.53 12.45 -9.18
N GLY A 6 2.50 11.70 -9.71
CA GLY A 6 2.23 10.38 -10.33
C GLY A 6 3.30 9.89 -11.32
N PRO A 7 3.01 8.84 -12.11
CA PRO A 7 3.89 8.41 -13.19
C PRO A 7 3.83 9.35 -14.38
N ASP A 8 4.96 9.52 -15.06
CA ASP A 8 4.98 10.09 -16.40
C ASP A 8 4.47 9.06 -17.42
N PHE A 9 3.18 9.17 -17.77
CA PHE A 9 2.54 8.26 -18.71
C PHE A 9 3.17 8.27 -20.11
N GLY A 10 3.88 9.34 -20.49
CA GLY A 10 4.57 9.44 -21.79
C GLY A 10 5.81 8.54 -21.90
N THR A 11 6.35 8.08 -20.77
CA THR A 11 7.54 7.22 -20.70
C THR A 11 7.26 5.86 -20.07
N LEU A 12 5.99 5.49 -19.94
CA LEU A 12 5.57 4.25 -19.29
C LEU A 12 5.99 3.02 -20.11
N THR A 13 6.57 2.05 -19.42
CA THR A 13 6.94 0.75 -19.98
C THR A 13 6.47 -0.37 -19.05
N VAL A 14 6.49 -1.60 -19.54
CA VAL A 14 6.19 -2.80 -18.74
C VAL A 14 7.04 -2.82 -17.47
N SER A 15 8.35 -2.63 -17.58
CA SER A 15 9.25 -2.70 -16.41
C SER A 15 8.98 -1.59 -15.40
N VAL A 16 8.63 -0.38 -15.85
CA VAL A 16 8.28 0.73 -14.93
C VAL A 16 7.04 0.40 -14.10
N ILE A 17 6.02 -0.23 -14.69
CA ILE A 17 4.81 -0.67 -13.97
C ILE A 17 5.19 -1.75 -12.95
N GLU A 18 5.93 -2.78 -13.38
CA GLU A 18 6.34 -3.88 -12.52
C GLU A 18 7.16 -3.40 -11.33
N GLU A 19 8.18 -2.57 -11.59
CA GLU A 19 9.06 -2.02 -10.55
C GLU A 19 8.28 -1.13 -9.57
N ALA A 20 7.39 -0.26 -10.06
CA ALA A 20 6.64 0.64 -9.19
C ALA A 20 5.63 -0.10 -8.30
N CYS A 21 4.90 -1.08 -8.85
CA CYS A 21 3.95 -1.90 -8.10
C CYS A 21 4.66 -2.82 -7.10
N GLN A 22 5.78 -3.45 -7.50
CA GLN A 22 6.57 -4.26 -6.56
C GLN A 22 7.15 -3.38 -5.44
N ARG A 23 7.60 -2.18 -5.79
CA ARG A 23 8.16 -1.25 -4.81
C ARG A 23 7.12 -0.78 -3.80
N SER A 24 5.87 -0.55 -4.19
CA SER A 24 4.82 -0.15 -3.25
C SER A 24 4.53 -1.24 -2.22
N ILE A 25 4.53 -2.52 -2.64
CA ILE A 25 4.44 -3.67 -1.72
C ILE A 25 5.60 -3.66 -0.71
N GLU A 26 6.84 -3.57 -1.18
CA GLU A 26 8.02 -3.56 -0.31
C GLU A 26 8.03 -2.40 0.69
N LEU A 27 7.58 -1.23 0.25
CA LEU A 27 7.46 -0.05 1.10
C LEU A 27 6.37 -0.28 2.15
N CYS A 28 5.19 -0.76 1.75
CA CYS A 28 4.09 -1.08 2.64
C CYS A 28 4.50 -2.10 3.72
N ASP A 29 5.13 -3.21 3.31
CA ASP A 29 5.64 -4.24 4.23
C ASP A 29 6.64 -3.65 5.24
N ARG A 30 7.54 -2.78 4.78
CA ARG A 30 8.52 -2.12 5.65
C ARG A 30 7.84 -1.20 6.66
N GLU A 31 6.88 -0.38 6.25
CA GLU A 31 6.17 0.53 7.15
C GLU A 31 5.33 -0.25 8.17
N ILE A 32 4.58 -1.26 7.72
CA ILE A 32 3.80 -2.14 8.62
C ILE A 32 4.72 -2.83 9.63
N SER A 33 5.88 -3.33 9.20
CA SER A 33 6.83 -3.98 10.10
C SER A 33 7.32 -3.05 11.21
N GLN A 34 7.56 -1.77 10.90
CA GLN A 34 7.94 -0.76 11.89
C GLN A 34 6.81 -0.49 12.89
N ILE A 35 5.56 -0.38 12.40
CA ILE A 35 4.38 -0.13 13.24
C ILE A 35 4.11 -1.31 14.19
N VAL A 36 4.21 -2.54 13.67
CA VAL A 36 4.01 -3.77 14.47
C VAL A 36 5.07 -3.88 15.57
N ALA A 37 6.31 -3.45 15.30
CA ALA A 37 7.41 -3.50 16.26
C ALA A 37 7.33 -2.46 17.40
N LEU A 38 6.45 -1.46 17.31
CA LEU A 38 6.25 -0.48 18.39
C LEU A 38 5.81 -1.17 19.67
N LYS A 39 6.35 -0.71 20.81
CA LYS A 39 5.86 -1.18 22.10
C LYS A 39 4.46 -0.63 22.34
N ASN A 40 3.62 -1.42 23.01
CA ASN A 40 2.26 -1.03 23.36
C ASN A 40 2.19 0.38 24.00
N ALA A 41 3.02 0.66 25.00
CA ALA A 41 3.02 1.96 25.70
C ALA A 41 3.47 3.17 24.86
N GLU A 42 4.04 2.95 23.67
CA GLU A 42 4.51 4.00 22.75
C GLU A 42 3.49 4.26 21.62
N ARG A 43 2.38 3.50 21.57
CA ARG A 43 1.35 3.65 20.53
C ARG A 43 0.54 4.93 20.72
N THR A 44 0.31 5.62 19.61
CA THR A 44 -0.51 6.83 19.47
C THR A 44 -1.34 6.72 18.20
N PHE A 45 -2.31 7.61 18.02
CA PHE A 45 -3.08 7.66 16.77
C PHE A 45 -2.16 7.82 15.54
N ALA A 46 -1.22 8.77 15.60
CA ALA A 46 -0.33 9.11 14.49
C ALA A 46 0.60 7.95 14.10
N ASN A 47 1.25 7.31 15.06
CA ASN A 47 2.21 6.22 14.76
C ASN A 47 1.57 4.84 14.62
N THR A 48 0.24 4.73 14.77
CA THR A 48 -0.48 3.46 14.68
C THR A 48 -1.58 3.50 13.63
N ILE A 49 -2.68 4.22 13.86
CA ILE A 49 -3.83 4.20 12.94
C ILE A 49 -3.53 4.98 11.65
N GLU A 50 -3.04 6.21 11.79
CA GLU A 50 -2.66 7.05 10.63
C GLU A 50 -1.50 6.41 9.87
N ALA A 51 -0.47 5.90 10.57
CA ALA A 51 0.64 5.20 9.93
C ALA A 51 0.21 3.93 9.17
N LEU A 52 -0.75 3.14 9.71
CA LEU A 52 -1.28 1.96 9.00
C LEU A 52 -2.05 2.36 7.74
N GLU A 53 -2.86 3.41 7.82
CA GLU A 53 -3.60 3.94 6.68
C GLU A 53 -2.64 4.45 5.60
N SER A 54 -1.65 5.25 5.98
CA SER A 54 -0.62 5.75 5.07
C SER A 54 0.21 4.64 4.43
N ALA A 55 0.50 3.56 5.17
CA ALA A 55 1.19 2.39 4.61
C ALA A 55 0.34 1.65 3.55
N GLN A 56 -0.96 1.52 3.78
CA GLN A 56 -1.88 0.89 2.83
C GLN A 56 -2.16 1.78 1.60
N ASP A 57 -2.16 3.11 1.78
CA ASP A 57 -2.36 4.07 0.70
C ASP A 57 -1.28 3.96 -0.39
N LEU A 58 -0.06 3.54 -0.05
CA LEU A 58 0.98 3.22 -1.04
C LEU A 58 0.50 2.21 -2.10
N ILE A 59 -0.29 1.23 -1.68
CA ILE A 59 -0.86 0.22 -2.57
C ILE A 59 -2.03 0.80 -3.36
N GLY A 60 -2.90 1.56 -2.70
CA GLY A 60 -4.02 2.25 -3.35
C GLY A 60 -3.56 3.21 -4.45
N GLN A 61 -2.52 3.99 -4.19
CA GLN A 61 -1.91 4.88 -5.19
C GLN A 61 -1.31 4.09 -6.36
N ALA A 62 -0.57 3.01 -6.11
CA ALA A 62 -0.01 2.18 -7.17
C ALA A 62 -1.11 1.53 -8.03
N ALA A 63 -2.16 0.98 -7.41
CA ALA A 63 -3.29 0.41 -8.10
C ALA A 63 -4.03 1.45 -8.94
N GLY A 64 -4.31 2.64 -8.39
CA GLY A 64 -4.97 3.72 -9.11
C GLY A 64 -4.14 4.28 -10.28
N GLN A 65 -2.85 4.49 -10.08
CA GLN A 65 -1.97 5.08 -11.09
C GLN A 65 -1.62 4.09 -12.22
N TYR A 66 -1.27 2.85 -11.88
CA TYR A 66 -0.80 1.87 -12.86
C TYR A 66 -1.90 0.91 -13.32
N GLY A 67 -2.81 0.50 -12.44
CA GLY A 67 -3.95 -0.36 -12.79
C GLY A 67 -4.89 0.30 -13.81
N PHE A 68 -5.06 1.62 -13.74
CA PHE A 68 -5.82 2.40 -14.73
C PHE A 68 -5.36 2.15 -16.19
N MET A 69 -4.07 1.88 -16.39
CA MET A 69 -3.51 1.62 -17.72
C MET A 69 -4.02 0.32 -18.35
N ALA A 70 -4.60 -0.60 -17.57
CA ALA A 70 -5.29 -1.79 -18.06
C ALA A 70 -6.48 -1.47 -18.98
N TYR A 71 -7.02 -0.25 -18.86
CA TYR A 71 -8.24 0.20 -19.54
C TYR A 71 -7.97 1.22 -20.65
N VAL A 72 -6.92 2.04 -20.51
CA VAL A 72 -6.68 3.19 -21.41
C VAL A 72 -5.42 3.10 -22.26
N ALA A 73 -4.46 2.23 -21.93
CA ALA A 73 -3.24 2.15 -22.72
C ALA A 73 -3.52 1.67 -24.15
N GLU A 74 -2.91 2.29 -25.15
CA GLU A 74 -2.97 1.82 -26.55
C GLU A 74 -2.15 0.54 -26.74
N ASN A 75 -1.03 0.42 -26.04
CA ASN A 75 -0.15 -0.74 -26.08
C ASN A 75 -0.75 -1.94 -25.31
N GLN A 76 -0.89 -3.08 -25.98
CA GLN A 76 -1.46 -4.30 -25.41
C GLN A 76 -0.63 -4.87 -24.25
N ASP A 77 0.70 -4.83 -24.34
CA ASP A 77 1.58 -5.36 -23.29
C ASP A 77 1.45 -4.55 -22.01
N ILE A 78 1.34 -3.21 -22.15
CA ILE A 78 1.05 -2.31 -21.02
C ILE A 78 -0.32 -2.63 -20.41
N ARG A 79 -1.36 -2.84 -21.21
CA ARG A 79 -2.68 -3.21 -20.68
C ARG A 79 -2.65 -4.53 -19.92
N SER A 80 -1.92 -5.52 -20.44
CA SER A 80 -1.83 -6.85 -19.83
C SER A 80 -1.12 -6.78 -18.48
N ILE A 81 0.06 -6.16 -18.44
CA ILE A 81 0.84 -6.11 -17.20
C ILE A 81 0.15 -5.24 -16.13
N ALA A 82 -0.52 -4.15 -16.53
CA ALA A 82 -1.30 -3.33 -15.62
C ALA A 82 -2.44 -4.13 -14.96
N ARG A 83 -3.15 -4.95 -15.74
CA ARG A 83 -4.24 -5.80 -15.23
C ARG A 83 -3.74 -6.87 -14.27
N ASP A 84 -2.62 -7.50 -14.61
CA ASP A 84 -2.00 -8.51 -13.74
C ASP A 84 -1.55 -7.90 -12.41
N TRP A 85 -1.02 -6.69 -12.42
CA TRP A 85 -0.63 -5.98 -11.20
C TRP A 85 -1.80 -5.41 -10.41
N GLU A 86 -2.86 -4.92 -11.06
CA GLU A 86 -4.09 -4.52 -10.39
C GLU A 86 -4.62 -5.67 -9.52
N ALA A 87 -4.78 -6.86 -10.11
CA ALA A 87 -5.24 -8.04 -9.39
C ALA A 87 -4.29 -8.46 -8.24
N LYS A 88 -2.96 -8.36 -8.45
CA LYS A 88 -1.97 -8.67 -7.40
C LYS A 88 -2.04 -7.68 -6.23
N LEU A 89 -2.17 -6.39 -6.50
CA LEU A 89 -2.23 -5.35 -5.47
C LEU A 89 -3.54 -5.44 -4.68
N GLU A 90 -4.67 -5.74 -5.35
CA GLU A 90 -5.94 -6.02 -4.69
C GLU A 90 -5.86 -7.24 -3.77
N GLN A 91 -5.27 -8.35 -4.26
CA GLN A 91 -5.05 -9.55 -3.45
C GLN A 91 -4.15 -9.25 -2.25
N TYR A 92 -3.09 -8.47 -2.44
CA TYR A 92 -2.20 -8.07 -1.35
C TYR A 92 -2.93 -7.27 -0.26
N LEU A 93 -3.79 -6.30 -0.61
CA LEU A 93 -4.60 -5.57 0.37
C LEU A 93 -5.58 -6.49 1.11
N LEU A 94 -6.18 -7.45 0.40
CA LEU A 94 -7.04 -8.46 1.02
C LEU A 94 -6.24 -9.30 2.04
N ASP A 95 -5.04 -9.76 1.67
CA ASP A 95 -4.18 -10.54 2.56
C ASP A 95 -3.77 -9.74 3.81
N LEU A 96 -3.49 -8.44 3.67
CA LEU A 96 -3.21 -7.55 4.80
C LEU A 96 -4.39 -7.48 5.79
N SER A 97 -5.64 -7.52 5.30
CA SER A 97 -6.82 -7.47 6.17
C SER A 97 -6.94 -8.67 7.11
N PHE A 98 -6.30 -9.79 6.76
CA PHE A 98 -6.27 -11.01 7.58
C PHE A 98 -5.05 -11.13 8.49
N ARG A 99 -4.15 -10.14 8.50
CA ARG A 99 -2.96 -10.18 9.34
C ARG A 99 -3.28 -9.97 10.81
N GLU A 100 -3.12 -11.04 11.59
CA GLU A 100 -3.39 -11.03 13.03
C GLU A 100 -2.55 -10.02 13.81
N ASP A 101 -1.31 -9.77 13.40
CA ASP A 101 -0.42 -8.84 14.10
C ASP A 101 -0.83 -7.38 13.89
N ILE A 102 -1.32 -7.02 12.70
CA ILE A 102 -1.97 -5.72 12.45
C ILE A 102 -3.23 -5.59 13.32
N TYR A 103 -4.07 -6.63 13.38
CA TYR A 103 -5.24 -6.63 14.24
C TYR A 103 -4.88 -6.43 15.73
N ARG A 104 -3.85 -7.13 16.22
CA ARG A 104 -3.36 -6.98 17.61
C ARG A 104 -2.89 -5.57 17.90
N VAL A 105 -2.16 -4.94 16.97
CA VAL A 105 -1.73 -3.53 17.08
C VAL A 105 -2.91 -2.58 17.26
N VAL A 106 -3.99 -2.76 16.49
CA VAL A 106 -5.19 -1.92 16.60
C VAL A 106 -5.89 -2.14 17.94
N GLN A 107 -6.05 -3.39 18.37
CA GLN A 107 -6.63 -3.74 19.68
C GLN A 107 -5.81 -3.19 20.85
N GLU A 108 -4.48 -3.21 20.73
CA GLU A 108 -3.56 -2.66 21.72
C GLU A 108 -3.72 -1.14 21.86
N TYR A 109 -3.85 -0.43 20.74
CA TYR A 109 -4.12 1.01 20.73
C TYR A 109 -5.49 1.35 21.32
N GLU A 110 -6.54 0.60 20.96
CA GLU A 110 -7.91 0.80 21.44
C GLU A 110 -7.98 0.75 22.98
N LYS A 111 -7.34 -0.26 23.60
CA LYS A 111 -7.30 -0.41 25.06
C LYS A 111 -6.62 0.76 25.77
N ILE A 112 -5.59 1.35 25.16
CA ILE A 112 -4.93 2.54 25.71
C ILE A 112 -5.88 3.74 25.64
N ASN A 113 -6.57 3.91 24.51
CA ASN A 113 -7.49 5.02 24.31
C ASN A 113 -8.73 4.93 25.21
N GLU A 114 -9.28 3.73 25.40
CA GLU A 114 -10.37 3.49 26.36
C GLU A 114 -9.95 3.80 27.80
N ALA A 115 -8.72 3.45 28.19
CA ALA A 115 -8.21 3.74 29.54
C ALA A 115 -7.95 5.23 29.82
N LEU A 116 -7.96 6.08 28.78
CA LEU A 116 -7.78 7.53 28.88
C LEU A 116 -9.12 8.30 28.91
N ASN A 117 -10.25 7.62 28.71
CA ASN A 117 -11.62 8.17 28.79
C ASN A 117 -12.30 7.86 30.13
#